data_AF-A0A553G9D3-F1
#
_entry.id   AF-A0A553G9D3-F1
#
_cell.length_a   1.000
_cell.length_b   1.000
_cell.length_c   1.000
_cell.angle_alpha   90.00
_cell.angle_beta   90.00
_cell.angle_gamma   90.00
#
_symmetry.space_group_name_H-M   'P 1'
#
loop_
_entity.id
_entity.type
_entity.pdbx_description
1 polymer ?
#
loop_
_entity_poly.entity_id
_entity_poly.type
_entity_poly.pdbx_seq_one_letter_code
_entity_poly.pdbx_strand_id
1 'polypeptide(L)' 'MNKFRIGLIISAFVIIAGHFVFIDYTDLSWSKNAGSYWGILSMILLIVSMLISIRHAKKKEL' A
#
# COMPACT_ATOMS: atom_id res chain seq x y z
N MET A 1 7.37 6.63 17.14
CA MET A 1 6.43 6.99 16.04
C MET A 1 5.64 5.80 15.47
N ASN A 2 5.56 4.65 16.16
CA ASN A 2 4.90 3.45 15.60
C ASN A 2 3.40 3.62 15.36
N LYS A 3 2.70 4.43 16.17
CA LYS A 3 1.27 4.74 15.98
C LYS A 3 1.00 5.41 14.62
N PHE A 4 1.88 6.32 14.18
CA PHE A 4 1.78 6.96 12.87
C PHE A 4 2.02 5.97 11.72
N ARG A 5 3.03 5.09 11.87
CA ARG A 5 3.31 4.03 10.87
C ARG A 5 2.14 3.04 10.75
N ILE A 6 1.53 2.66 11.87
CA ILE A 6 0.31 1.83 11.89
C ILE A 6 -0.84 2.55 11.18
N GLY A 7 -1.06 3.84 11.47
CA GLY A 7 -2.08 4.64 10.78
C GLY A 7 -1.86 4.70 9.27
N LEU A 8 -0.61 4.84 8.82
CA LEU A 8 -0.27 4.82 7.40
C LEU A 8 -0.50 3.45 6.73
N ILE A 9 -0.20 2.35 7.43
CA ILE A 9 -0.51 1.00 6.92
C ILE A 9 -2.03 0.84 6.74
N ILE A 10 -2.83 1.27 7.72
CA ILE A 10 -4.29 1.23 7.63
C ILE A 10 -4.80 2.08 6.46
N SER A 11 -4.29 3.30 6.31
CA SER A 11 -4.62 4.18 5.18
C SER A 11 -4.28 3.54 3.83
N ALA A 12 -3.11 2.92 3.71
CA ALA A 12 -2.70 2.22 2.50
C ALA A 12 -3.66 1.08 2.14
N PHE A 13 -4.16 0.32 3.12
CA PHE A 13 -5.20 -0.70 2.87
C PHE A 13 -6.51 -0.09 2.35
N VAL A 14 -6.94 1.05 2.89
CA VAL A 14 -8.15 1.75 2.41
C VAL A 14 -7.97 2.24 0.98
N ILE A 15 -6.79 2.79 0.64
CA ILE A 15 -6.49 3.26 -0.72
C ILE A 15 -6.44 2.09 -1.71
N ILE A 16 -5.86 0.95 -1.31
CA ILE A 16 -5.88 -0.28 -2.13
C ILE A 16 -7.31 -0.71 -2.41
N ALA A 17 -8.17 -0.75 -1.38
CA ALA A 17 -9.58 -1.08 -1.57
C ALA A 17 -10.28 -0.09 -2.52
N GLY A 18 -9.96 1.20 -2.41
CA GLY A 18 -10.43 2.22 -3.36
C GLY A 18 -10.03 1.92 -4.80
N HIS A 19 -8.75 1.57 -5.05
CA HIS A 19 -8.31 1.19 -6.39
C HIS A 19 -9.05 -0.02 -6.94
N PHE A 20 -9.37 -1.01 -6.12
CA PHE A 20 -10.19 -2.15 -6.55
C PHE A 20 -11.59 -1.73 -7.01
N VAL A 21 -12.23 -0.80 -6.31
CA VAL A 21 -13.56 -0.28 -6.74
C VAL A 21 -13.49 0.44 -8.08
N PHE A 22 -12.37 1.10 -8.39
CA PHE A 22 -12.18 1.85 -9.64
C PHE A 22 -11.61 1.04 -10.80
N ILE A 23 -11.26 -0.23 -10.61
CA ILE A 23 -10.83 -1.09 -11.71
C ILE A 23 -12.00 -1.32 -12.66
N ASP A 24 -11.75 -1.12 -13.95
CA ASP A 24 -12.67 -1.58 -14.98
C ASP A 24 -12.54 -3.09 -15.12
N TYR A 25 -13.47 -3.82 -14.50
CA TYR A 25 -13.51 -5.28 -14.55
C TYR A 25 -14.02 -5.83 -15.89
N THR A 26 -14.60 -4.98 -16.74
CA THR A 26 -15.04 -5.41 -18.08
C THR A 26 -13.87 -5.46 -19.06
N ASP A 27 -12.86 -4.62 -18.85
CA ASP A 27 -11.61 -4.59 -19.61
C ASP A 27 -10.41 -4.51 -18.66
N LEU A 28 -9.89 -5.69 -18.29
CA LEU A 28 -8.72 -5.84 -17.42
C LEU A 28 -7.38 -5.52 -18.10
N SER A 29 -7.39 -5.01 -19.34
CA SER A 29 -6.18 -4.66 -20.07
C SER A 29 -5.34 -3.64 -19.30
N TRP A 30 -4.02 -3.76 -19.48
CA TRP A 30 -3.07 -2.88 -18.83
C TRP A 30 -3.28 -1.42 -19.24
N SER A 31 -3.60 -1.14 -20.51
CA SER A 31 -3.82 0.22 -21.01
C SER A 31 -4.97 0.93 -20.29
N LYS A 32 -6.03 0.20 -19.92
CA LYS A 32 -7.21 0.76 -19.25
C LYS A 32 -7.01 0.93 -17.75
N ASN A 33 -6.36 -0.05 -17.10
CA ASN A 33 -6.25 -0.11 -15.64
C ASN A 33 -4.84 0.17 -15.08
N ALA A 34 -3.89 0.59 -15.93
CA ALA A 34 -2.50 0.86 -15.51
C ALA A 34 -2.43 1.75 -14.27
N GLY A 35 -3.22 2.81 -14.21
CA GLY A 35 -3.26 3.71 -13.04
C GLY A 35 -3.59 2.97 -11.74
N SER A 36 -4.62 2.12 -11.76
CA SER A 36 -5.00 1.34 -10.59
C SER A 36 -3.98 0.26 -10.24
N TYR A 37 -3.38 -0.40 -11.22
CA TYR A 37 -2.32 -1.39 -10.98
C TYR A 37 -1.07 -0.77 -10.38
N TRP A 38 -0.59 0.35 -10.93
CA TRP A 38 0.53 1.10 -10.37
C TRP A 38 0.21 1.66 -8.98
N GLY A 39 -1.02 2.13 -8.78
CA GLY A 39 -1.52 2.58 -7.47
C GLY A 39 -1.44 1.47 -6.42
N ILE A 40 -2.02 0.29 -6.71
CA ILE A 40 -1.97 -0.88 -5.83
C ILE A 40 -0.52 -1.30 -5.56
N LEU A 41 0.31 -1.39 -6.60
CA LEU A 41 1.72 -1.78 -6.46
C LEU A 41 2.50 -0.81 -5.56
N SER A 42 2.28 0.50 -5.73
CA SER A 42 2.92 1.53 -4.90
C SER A 42 2.53 1.40 -3.42
N MET A 43 1.25 1.12 -3.13
CA MET A 43 0.76 0.95 -1.76
C MET A 43 1.33 -0.31 -1.11
N ILE A 44 1.48 -1.40 -1.86
CA ILE A 44 2.14 -2.63 -1.38
C ILE A 44 3.60 -2.33 -0.98
N LEU A 45 4.35 -1.64 -1.84
CA LEU A 45 5.74 -1.26 -1.55
C LEU A 45 5.85 -0.36 -0.32
N LEU A 46 4.91 0.58 -0.15
CA LEU A 46 4.83 1.46 1.00
C LEU A 46 4.61 0.66 2.30
N ILE A 47 3.66 -0.29 2.30
CA ILE A 47 3.41 -1.17 3.45
C ILE A 47 4.67 -1.97 3.80
N VAL A 48 5.31 -2.61 2.82
CA VAL A 48 6.54 -3.40 3.04
C VAL A 48 7.66 -2.53 3.62
N SER A 49 7.88 -1.34 3.05
CA SER A 49 8.86 -0.37 3.55
C SER A 49 8.60 0.01 5.01
N MET A 50 7.32 0.23 5.38
CA MET A 50 6.96 0.53 6.75
C MET A 50 7.20 -0.64 7.70
N LEU A 51 6.88 -1.87 7.30
CA LEU A 51 7.14 -3.06 8.10
C LEU A 51 8.64 -3.24 8.36
N ILE A 52 9.48 -3.06 7.34
CA ILE A 52 10.95 -3.09 7.47
C ILE A 52 11.42 -1.98 8.42
N SER A 53 10.91 -0.76 8.26
CA SER A 53 11.25 0.39 9.10
C SER A 53 10.87 0.18 10.57
N ILE A 54 9.71 -0.43 10.85
CA ILE A 54 9.27 -0.80 12.21
C ILE A 54 10.21 -1.86 12.79
N ARG A 55 10.51 -2.91 12.03
CA ARG A 55 11.40 -3.99 12.48
C ARG A 55 12.80 -3.48 12.80
N HIS A 56 13.35 -2.62 11.95
CA HIS A 56 14.67 -2.02 12.15
C HIS A 56 14.69 -1.07 13.36
N ALA A 57 13.64 -0.25 13.54
CA ALA A 57 13.52 0.60 14.72
C ALA A 57 13.48 -0.21 16.02
N LYS A 58 12.70 -1.30 16.05
CA LYS A 58 12.61 -2.17 17.23
C LYS A 58 13.93 -2.87 17.57
N LYS A 59 14.75 -3.23 16.56
CA LYS A 59 16.08 -3.84 16.77
C LYS A 59 17.11 -2.86 17.34
N LYS A 60 16.91 -1.54 17.19
CA LYS A 60 17.80 -0.52 17.76
C LYS A 60 17.45 -0.16 19.22
N GLU A 61 16.26 -0.53 19.69
CA GLU A 61 15.79 -0.27 21.06
C GLU A 61 16.09 -1.45 22.02
N LEU A 62 16.56 -2.59 21.51
CA LEU A 62 17.02 -3.78 22.25
C LEU A 62 18.55 -3.82 22.28
#